data_AF-A0A069DH44-F1
#
_entry.id   AF-A0A069DH44-F1
#
_cell.length_a   1.000
_cell.length_b   1.000
_cell.length_c   1.000
_cell.angle_alpha   90.00
_cell.angle_beta   90.00
_cell.angle_gamma   90.00
#
_symmetry.space_group_name_H-M   'P 1'
#
loop_
_entity.id
_entity.type
_entity.pdbx_description
1 polymer ?
#
loop_
_entity_poly.entity_id
_entity_poly.type
_entity_poly.pdbx_seq_one_letter_code
_entity_poly.pdbx_strand_id
1 'polypeptide(L)'
;MKHWVGQRVLVERAGGRKDPVQGILLKWDADAEIIVVGAKRVKIPFSQIIRIHPLAEDAYGKGKKRARSSIHTVGYVMRQSIQFDNAIYFKSAVTVWKGAKLIKYRTTISSHDNHNVVLEDGTVLDKELYTFVVRSRRG
;
A
#
# COMPACT_ATOMS: atom_id res chain seq x y z
N MET A 1 8.57 -27.78 12.77
CA MET A 1 9.04 -26.68 11.90
C MET A 1 8.00 -26.14 10.90
N LYS A 2 6.79 -26.72 10.80
CA LYS A 2 5.70 -26.15 9.98
C LYS A 2 5.19 -24.77 10.43
N HIS A 3 5.46 -24.36 11.68
CA HIS A 3 5.04 -23.05 12.21
C HIS A 3 5.70 -21.85 11.50
N TRP A 4 6.81 -22.08 10.79
CA TRP A 4 7.45 -21.05 9.98
C TRP A 4 6.69 -20.75 8.68
N VAL A 5 5.80 -21.64 8.23
CA VAL A 5 5.02 -21.44 7.00
C VAL A 5 4.12 -20.22 7.15
N GLY A 6 4.20 -19.30 6.19
CA GLY A 6 3.53 -18.01 6.22
C GLY A 6 4.32 -16.91 6.93
N GLN A 7 5.39 -17.24 7.65
CA GLN A 7 6.25 -16.25 8.30
C GLN A 7 7.33 -15.73 7.34
N ARG A 8 7.73 -14.48 7.57
CA ARG A 8 8.86 -13.87 6.88
C ARG A 8 10.15 -14.32 7.55
N VAL A 9 11.07 -14.86 6.77
CA VAL A 9 12.30 -15.48 7.28
C VAL A 9 13.54 -15.02 6.51
N LEU A 10 14.68 -14.99 7.20
CA LEU A 10 16.02 -15.02 6.59
C LEU A 10 16.52 -16.44 6.65
N VAL A 11 17.01 -16.96 5.53
CA VAL A 11 17.65 -18.27 5.45
C VAL A 11 19.11 -18.08 5.10
N GLU A 12 19.98 -18.33 6.07
CA GLU A 12 21.42 -18.36 5.88
C GLU A 12 21.81 -19.70 5.25
N ARG A 13 22.65 -19.65 4.20
CA ARG A 13 23.00 -20.85 3.43
C ARG A 13 24.46 -21.26 3.59
N ALA A 14 24.70 -22.56 3.65
CA ALA A 14 26.03 -23.17 3.62
C ALA A 14 26.60 -23.12 2.20
N GLY A 15 27.80 -22.56 2.05
CA GLY A 15 28.46 -22.33 0.76
C GLY A 15 28.66 -20.84 0.51
N GLY A 16 29.88 -20.37 0.77
CA GLY A 16 30.26 -18.96 0.84
C GLY A 16 29.85 -18.08 -0.35
N ARG A 17 29.76 -16.77 -0.07
CA ARG A 17 29.39 -15.66 -0.97
C ARG A 17 27.99 -15.70 -1.60
N LYS A 18 27.13 -16.65 -1.26
CA LYS A 18 25.70 -16.55 -1.63
C LYS A 18 24.96 -15.77 -0.56
N ASP A 19 24.41 -14.61 -0.95
CA ASP A 19 23.58 -13.78 -0.08
C ASP A 19 22.47 -14.61 0.60
N PRO A 20 22.14 -14.30 1.85
CA PRO A 20 21.06 -14.97 2.57
C PRO A 20 19.73 -14.78 1.81
N VAL A 21 18.90 -15.83 1.80
CA VAL A 21 17.61 -15.78 1.10
C VAL A 21 16.55 -15.24 2.03
N GLN A 22 15.94 -14.13 1.65
CA GLN A 22 14.85 -13.51 2.41
C GLN A 22 13.50 -13.72 1.70
N GLY A 23 12.47 -14.04 2.47
CA GLY A 23 11.11 -14.03 1.94
C GLY A 23 10.10 -14.66 2.91
N ILE A 24 8.87 -14.80 2.45
CA ILE A 24 7.85 -15.58 3.17
C ILE A 24 8.15 -17.06 2.92
N LEU A 25 8.21 -17.88 3.97
CA LEU A 25 8.31 -19.33 3.83
C LEU A 25 6.95 -19.86 3.36
N LEU A 26 6.87 -20.26 2.09
CA LEU A 26 5.64 -20.69 1.46
C LEU A 26 5.33 -22.16 1.72
N LYS A 27 6.38 -22.99 1.82
CA LYS A 27 6.22 -24.43 2.00
C LYS A 27 7.39 -24.98 2.81
N TRP A 28 7.04 -25.87 3.75
CA TRP A 28 7.97 -26.74 4.46
C TRP A 28 7.71 -28.17 4.01
N ASP A 29 8.62 -28.77 3.26
CA ASP A 29 8.50 -30.13 2.76
C ASP A 29 9.55 -31.01 3.47
N ALA A 30 9.09 -31.80 4.45
CA ALA A 30 9.97 -32.66 5.23
C ALA A 30 10.39 -33.91 4.45
N ASP A 31 9.50 -34.42 3.58
CA ASP A 31 9.73 -35.65 2.82
C ASP A 31 10.77 -35.42 1.72
N ALA A 32 10.70 -34.26 1.07
CA ALA A 32 11.69 -33.84 0.07
C ALA A 32 12.87 -33.06 0.67
N GLU A 33 12.92 -32.88 2.00
CA GLU A 33 13.96 -32.13 2.73
C GLU A 33 14.26 -30.72 2.16
N ILE A 34 13.20 -29.98 1.77
CA ILE A 34 13.31 -28.64 1.19
C ILE A 34 12.36 -27.63 1.86
N ILE A 35 12.77 -26.37 1.88
CA ILE A 35 11.87 -25.22 2.08
C ILE A 35 11.70 -24.43 0.79
N VAL A 36 10.56 -23.75 0.67
CA VAL A 36 10.29 -22.83 -0.45
C VAL A 36 10.08 -21.42 0.10
N VAL A 37 10.88 -20.46 -0.39
CA VAL A 37 10.91 -19.09 0.14
C VAL A 37 10.65 -18.05 -0.96
N GLY A 38 9.76 -17.09 -0.66
CA GLY A 38 9.49 -15.89 -1.46
C GLY A 38 8.64 -16.13 -2.72
N ALA A 39 8.19 -15.04 -3.36
CA ALA A 39 7.30 -15.09 -4.53
C ALA A 39 7.94 -15.79 -5.75
N LYS A 40 9.27 -15.76 -5.86
CA LYS A 40 10.04 -16.49 -6.88
C LYS A 40 10.16 -18.00 -6.59
N ARG A 41 9.55 -18.48 -5.50
CA ARG A 41 9.51 -19.90 -5.08
C ARG A 41 10.91 -20.53 -5.04
N VAL A 42 11.85 -19.86 -4.37
CA VAL A 42 13.21 -20.34 -4.25
C VAL A 42 13.21 -21.60 -3.38
N LYS A 43 13.63 -22.73 -3.94
CA LYS A 43 13.77 -24.01 -3.22
C LYS A 43 15.13 -24.07 -2.55
N ILE A 44 15.18 -24.36 -1.25
CA ILE A 44 16.41 -24.46 -0.46
C ILE A 44 16.41 -25.83 0.25
N PRO A 45 17.36 -26.73 -0.06
CA PRO A 45 17.53 -27.99 0.67
C PRO A 45 17.96 -27.76 2.12
N PHE A 46 17.52 -28.62 3.04
CA PHE A 46 17.90 -28.54 4.46
C PHE A 46 19.41 -28.64 4.66
N SER A 47 20.10 -29.44 3.85
CA SER A 47 21.57 -29.57 3.85
C SER A 47 22.30 -28.26 3.57
N GLN A 48 21.62 -27.30 2.95
CA GLN A 48 22.17 -25.97 2.66
C GLN A 48 21.73 -24.92 3.68
N ILE A 49 20.90 -25.24 4.68
CA ILE A 49 20.43 -24.26 5.67
C ILE A 49 21.38 -24.27 6.86
N ILE A 50 22.07 -23.17 7.10
CA ILE A 50 22.84 -22.96 8.33
C ILE A 50 21.89 -22.53 9.45
N ARG A 51 21.04 -21.53 9.16
CA ARG A 51 20.15 -20.95 10.15
C ARG A 51 18.92 -20.31 9.50
N ILE A 52 17.80 -20.35 10.21
CA ILE A 52 16.57 -19.64 9.84
C ILE A 52 16.27 -18.63 10.95
N HIS A 53 16.12 -17.37 10.59
CA HIS A 53 15.73 -16.30 11.50
C HIS A 53 14.33 -15.78 11.15
N PRO A 54 13.48 -15.49 12.16
CA PRO A 54 12.30 -14.69 11.92
C PRO A 54 12.76 -13.31 11.48
N LEU A 55 12.22 -12.82 10.37
CA LEU A 55 12.35 -11.42 10.02
C LEU A 55 11.12 -10.69 10.54
N ALA A 56 11.36 -9.71 11.41
CA ALA A 56 10.36 -8.69 11.67
C ALA A 56 10.01 -7.98 10.34
N GLU A 57 8.77 -7.50 10.20
CA GLU A 57 8.28 -6.90 8.93
C GLU A 57 9.15 -5.73 8.43
N ASP A 58 9.93 -5.15 9.33
CA ASP A 58 10.79 -3.99 9.20
C ASP A 58 12.29 -4.31 9.01
N ALA A 59 12.73 -5.56 9.21
CA ALA A 59 14.15 -5.90 9.39
C ALA A 59 15.00 -6.03 8.11
N TYR A 60 14.44 -5.85 6.91
CA TYR A 60 15.24 -5.71 5.68
C TYR A 60 14.68 -4.61 4.79
N GLY A 61 15.41 -3.49 4.76
CA GLY A 61 15.43 -2.63 3.59
C GLY A 61 15.50 -1.14 3.89
N LYS A 62 16.73 -0.61 3.86
CA LYS A 62 17.06 0.50 2.94
C LYS A 62 16.75 0.12 1.47
N GLY A 63 15.55 -0.38 1.20
CA GLY A 63 15.06 -0.88 -0.07
C GLY A 63 13.93 0.01 -0.54
N LYS A 64 14.21 1.33 -0.57
CA LYS A 64 13.24 2.41 -0.67
C LYS A 64 12.24 2.30 0.49
N LYS A 65 11.96 3.39 1.21
CA LYS A 65 10.54 3.64 1.45
C LYS A 65 9.98 3.55 0.03
N ARG A 66 9.38 2.42 -0.39
CA ARG A 66 8.24 2.54 -1.30
C ARG A 66 7.50 3.62 -0.59
N ALA A 67 7.47 4.80 -1.19
CA ALA A 67 6.63 5.83 -0.68
C ALA A 67 5.26 5.17 -0.74
N ARG A 68 4.89 4.49 0.36
CA ARG A 68 3.53 4.23 0.70
C ARG A 68 3.10 5.67 0.76
N SER A 69 2.43 6.10 -0.29
CA SER A 69 1.76 7.36 -0.27
C SER A 69 0.76 7.21 0.86
N SER A 70 1.22 7.48 2.06
CA SER A 70 0.36 7.72 3.19
C SER A 70 -0.35 8.97 2.77
N ILE A 71 -1.67 8.85 2.67
CA ILE A 71 -2.56 9.98 2.59
C ILE A 71 -2.09 10.96 3.68
N HIS A 72 -1.69 12.17 3.30
CA HIS A 72 -1.24 13.17 4.26
C HIS A 72 -2.31 13.35 5.35
N THR A 73 -1.88 13.49 6.60
CA THR A 73 -2.76 13.83 7.74
C THR A 73 -3.44 15.18 7.51
N VAL A 74 -2.82 16.05 6.72
CA VAL A 74 -3.35 17.35 6.30
C VAL A 74 -4.16 17.18 5.02
N GLY A 75 -5.46 17.44 5.11
CA GLY A 75 -6.33 17.60 3.95
C GLY A 75 -6.49 19.08 3.61
N TYR A 76 -6.57 19.39 2.32
CA TYR A 76 -6.84 20.73 1.83
C TYR A 76 -8.31 20.83 1.42
N VAL A 77 -9.00 21.82 1.98
CA VAL A 77 -10.38 22.15 1.58
C VAL A 77 -10.32 22.87 0.23
N MET A 78 -11.00 22.33 -0.78
CA MET A 78 -11.10 22.93 -2.10
C MET A 78 -12.20 24.01 -2.09
N ARG A 79 -11.86 25.19 -2.61
CA ARG A 79 -12.74 26.37 -2.72
C ARG A 79 -12.66 27.03 -4.08
N GLN A 80 -11.48 27.06 -4.70
CA GLN A 80 -11.26 27.72 -5.98
C GLN A 80 -11.42 26.74 -7.14
N SER A 81 -11.93 27.20 -8.29
CA SER A 81 -12.10 26.38 -9.52
C SER A 81 -10.87 25.55 -9.84
N ILE A 82 -9.69 26.19 -9.87
CA ILE A 82 -8.42 25.54 -10.21
C ILE A 82 -8.08 24.34 -9.31
N GLN A 83 -8.56 24.32 -8.07
CA GLN A 83 -8.35 23.19 -7.16
C GLN A 83 -9.21 21.99 -7.54
N PHE A 84 -10.45 22.23 -7.99
CA PHE A 84 -11.32 21.20 -8.53
C PHE A 84 -10.81 20.69 -9.89
N ASP A 85 -10.39 21.60 -10.77
CA ASP A 85 -9.75 21.26 -12.05
C ASP A 85 -8.54 20.33 -11.85
N ASN A 86 -7.65 20.69 -10.91
CA ASN A 86 -6.51 19.85 -10.55
C ASN A 86 -6.94 18.50 -9.95
N ALA A 87 -7.98 18.49 -9.11
CA ALA A 87 -8.48 17.25 -8.52
C ALA A 87 -9.01 16.29 -9.59
N ILE A 88 -9.69 16.81 -10.62
CA ILE A 88 -10.16 16.04 -11.78
C ILE A 88 -8.96 15.55 -12.61
N TYR A 89 -8.07 16.46 -13.00
CA TYR A 89 -6.91 16.17 -13.86
C TYR A 89 -6.03 15.05 -13.28
N PHE A 90 -5.72 15.12 -11.98
CA PHE A 90 -4.89 14.12 -11.30
C PHE A 90 -5.68 12.91 -10.77
N LYS A 91 -7.00 12.84 -11.02
CA LYS A 91 -7.90 11.83 -10.44
C LYS A 91 -7.68 11.67 -8.93
N SER A 92 -7.61 12.81 -8.25
CA SER A 92 -7.30 12.88 -6.82
C SER A 92 -8.43 12.28 -6.00
N ALA A 93 -8.05 11.57 -4.93
CA ALA A 93 -9.03 11.07 -3.97
C ALA A 93 -9.57 12.23 -3.11
N VAL A 94 -10.88 12.43 -3.17
CA VAL A 94 -11.63 13.48 -2.49
C VAL A 94 -12.49 12.87 -1.39
N THR A 95 -12.55 13.54 -0.25
CA THR A 95 -13.50 13.26 0.83
C THR A 95 -14.53 14.38 0.88
N VAL A 96 -15.80 14.03 0.95
CA VAL A 96 -16.92 14.98 0.91
C VAL A 96 -17.65 14.97 2.24
N TRP A 97 -17.87 16.17 2.78
CA TRP A 97 -18.55 16.41 4.04
C TRP A 97 -19.75 17.34 3.86
N LYS A 98 -20.76 17.20 4.71
CA LYS A 98 -21.84 18.18 4.89
C LYS A 98 -21.88 18.55 6.36
N GLY A 99 -21.36 19.73 6.72
CA GLY A 99 -21.06 20.05 8.11
C GLY A 99 -20.12 19.00 8.73
N ALA A 100 -20.52 18.42 9.87
CA ALA A 100 -19.75 17.36 10.55
C ALA A 100 -19.99 15.94 9.99
N LYS A 101 -20.92 15.76 9.04
CA LYS A 101 -21.28 14.44 8.51
C LYS A 101 -20.41 14.08 7.31
N LEU A 102 -19.79 12.91 7.37
CA LEU A 102 -19.10 12.31 6.23
C LEU A 102 -20.13 11.78 5.22
N ILE A 103 -20.07 12.27 3.98
CA ILE A 103 -21.01 11.90 2.91
C ILE A 103 -20.37 10.87 1.99
N LYS A 104 -19.13 11.12 1.56
CA LYS A 104 -18.35 10.18 0.74
C LYS A 104 -16.90 10.17 1.20
N TYR A 105 -16.37 8.96 1.38
CA TYR A 105 -14.96 8.75 1.65
C TYR A 105 -14.25 8.31 0.37
N ARG A 106 -13.17 9.01 0.02
CA ARG A 106 -12.24 8.60 -1.05
C ARG A 106 -12.91 8.39 -2.43
N THR A 107 -13.77 9.33 -2.83
CA THR A 107 -14.36 9.40 -4.18
C THR A 107 -13.44 10.16 -5.14
N THR A 108 -13.71 10.12 -6.46
CA THR A 108 -13.15 11.08 -7.42
C THR A 108 -14.23 12.03 -7.94
N ILE A 109 -13.80 13.17 -8.48
CA ILE A 109 -14.66 14.16 -9.15
C ILE A 109 -14.58 13.89 -10.65
N SER A 110 -15.72 13.81 -11.31
CA SER A 110 -15.82 13.62 -12.75
C SER A 110 -15.84 14.96 -13.49
N SER A 111 -16.62 15.92 -13.00
CA SER A 111 -16.70 17.28 -13.53
C SER A 111 -17.14 18.27 -12.45
N HIS A 112 -16.99 19.57 -12.72
CA HIS A 112 -17.57 20.60 -11.88
C HIS A 112 -17.93 21.83 -12.72
N ASP A 113 -18.85 22.65 -12.22
CA ASP A 113 -19.15 23.98 -12.74
C ASP A 113 -18.93 25.02 -11.64
N ASN A 114 -19.49 26.23 -11.73
CA ASN A 114 -19.34 27.25 -10.71
C ASN A 114 -19.99 26.87 -9.37
N HIS A 115 -21.11 26.18 -9.39
CA HIS A 115 -21.96 25.88 -8.24
C HIS A 115 -21.92 24.41 -7.81
N ASN A 116 -21.75 23.50 -8.77
CA ASN A 116 -21.90 22.07 -8.56
C ASN A 116 -20.61 21.31 -8.83
N VAL A 117 -20.50 20.16 -8.18
CA VAL A 117 -19.47 19.15 -8.38
C VAL A 117 -20.16 17.83 -8.66
N VAL A 118 -19.77 17.16 -9.73
CA VAL A 118 -20.25 15.82 -10.09
C VAL A 118 -19.19 14.80 -9.69
N LEU A 119 -19.60 13.80 -8.91
CA LEU A 119 -18.75 12.69 -8.52
C LEU A 119 -18.72 11.60 -9.59
N GLU A 120 -17.78 10.66 -9.48
CA GLU A 120 -17.65 9.51 -10.39
C GLU A 120 -18.90 8.62 -10.44
N ASP A 121 -19.67 8.55 -9.36
CA ASP A 121 -20.92 7.78 -9.30
C ASP A 121 -22.14 8.55 -9.83
N GLY A 122 -21.92 9.73 -10.43
CA GLY A 122 -22.98 10.60 -10.96
C GLY A 122 -23.67 11.47 -9.91
N THR A 123 -23.29 11.38 -8.63
CA THR A 123 -23.86 12.25 -7.59
C THR A 123 -23.49 13.71 -7.85
N VAL A 124 -24.48 14.59 -7.88
CA VAL A 124 -24.30 16.04 -8.03
C VAL A 124 -24.40 16.72 -6.66
N LEU A 125 -23.42 17.55 -6.32
CA LEU A 125 -23.30 18.19 -5.02
C LEU A 125 -23.00 19.68 -5.15
N ASP A 126 -23.68 20.49 -4.36
CA ASP A 126 -23.52 21.93 -4.29
C ASP A 126 -22.25 22.32 -3.48
N LYS A 127 -21.45 23.26 -3.99
CA LYS A 127 -20.21 23.71 -3.37
C LYS A 127 -20.39 24.55 -2.10
N GLU A 128 -21.53 25.21 -1.93
CA GLU A 128 -21.84 25.98 -0.73
C GLU A 128 -22.32 25.06 0.40
N LEU A 129 -23.04 23.98 0.05
CA LEU A 129 -23.56 23.03 1.03
C LEU A 129 -22.56 21.96 1.46
N TYR A 130 -21.64 21.58 0.57
CA TYR A 130 -20.70 20.48 0.80
C TYR A 130 -19.25 20.97 0.84
N THR A 131 -18.48 20.40 1.77
CA THR A 131 -17.04 20.65 1.87
C THR A 131 -16.28 19.52 1.20
N PHE A 132 -15.44 19.88 0.23
CA PHE A 132 -14.62 18.93 -0.53
C PHE A 132 -13.18 19.01 -0.04
N VAL A 133 -12.63 17.87 0.37
CA VAL A 133 -11.27 17.79 0.93
C VAL A 133 -10.43 16.85 0.09
N VAL A 134 -9.37 17.38 -0.53
CA VAL A 134 -8.33 16.58 -1.18
C VAL A 134 -7.21 16.32 -0.18
N ARG A 135 -6.69 15.09 -0.17
CA ARG A 135 -5.48 14.78 0.60
C ARG A 135 -4.34 14.53 -0.37
N SER A 136 -3.24 15.25 -0.20
CA SER A 136 -2.06 15.05 -1.03
C SER A 136 -1.46 13.66 -0.75
N ARG A 137 -1.05 12.98 -1.81
CA ARG A 137 -0.22 11.77 -1.73
C ARG A 137 1.23 12.24 -1.77
N ARG A 138 1.97 12.09 -0.68
CA ARG A 138 3.44 12.29 -0.74
C ARG A 138 4.10 11.03 -1.29
N GLY A 139 4.84 11.19 -2.39
CA GLY A 139 5.88 10.27 -2.86
C GLY A 139 7.21 10.66 -2.25
#